data_AF-A0A9D7NCU6-F1
#
_entry.id   AF-A0A9D7NCU6-F1
#
_cell.length_a   1.000
_cell.length_b   1.000
_cell.length_c   1.000
_cell.angle_alpha   90.00
_cell.angle_beta   90.00
_cell.angle_gamma   90.00
#
_symmetry.space_group_name_H-M   'P 1'
#
loop_
_entity.id
_entity.type
_entity.pdbx_description
1 polymer ?
#
loop_
_entity_poly.entity_id
_entity_poly.type
_entity_poly.pdbx_seq_one_letter_code
_entity_poly.pdbx_strand_id
1 'polypeptide(L)'
;MYNQEVFEVFVAPGTADPDQYLELEINPNNAIWVGQISNPSRGDQSGISAEMVEPSSSKIIHSVEKGKKSWSGTLSIPWTLVSAEKATQYRINFYRIVSTQSQTQKDWKCNVDNCAFLCWNSTLSGKKPAFHRPRRFGLLTIADK
;
A
#
# COMPACT_ATOMS: atom_id res chain seq x y z
N MET A 1 0.15 8.00 5.08
CA MET A 1 0.73 7.61 6.38
C MET A 1 2.15 7.03 6.21
N TYR A 2 2.60 6.94 4.96
CA TYR A 2 3.90 6.62 4.35
C TYR A 2 5.21 7.12 5.00
N ASN A 3 5.19 8.02 5.99
CA ASN A 3 6.40 8.49 6.66
C ASN A 3 6.59 7.86 8.05
N GLN A 4 5.87 6.78 8.34
CA GLN A 4 5.89 6.05 9.59
C GLN A 4 6.17 4.57 9.34
N GLU A 5 6.19 3.80 10.43
CA GLU A 5 6.09 2.35 10.32
C GLU A 5 4.71 1.95 9.77
N VAL A 6 4.66 1.43 8.53
CA VAL A 6 3.40 1.12 7.84
C VAL A 6 3.50 -0.10 6.92
N PHE A 7 2.42 -0.86 6.80
CA PHE A 7 2.20 -1.85 5.74
C PHE A 7 1.25 -1.24 4.71
N GLU A 8 1.54 -1.43 3.43
CA GLU A 8 0.73 -0.88 2.35
C GLU A 8 0.40 -1.96 1.31
N VAL A 9 -0.79 -1.87 0.73
CA VAL A 9 -1.20 -2.70 -0.40
C VAL A 9 -1.74 -1.81 -1.51
N PHE A 10 -1.22 -2.05 -2.72
CA PHE A 10 -1.60 -1.33 -3.92
C PHE A 10 -2.21 -2.36 -4.87
N VAL A 11 -3.45 -2.15 -5.33
CA VAL A 11 -4.17 -3.16 -6.11
C VAL A 11 -5.03 -2.53 -7.21
N ALA A 12 -4.98 -3.12 -8.41
CA ALA A 12 -5.79 -2.74 -9.56
C ALA A 12 -6.38 -3.98 -10.24
N PRO A 13 -7.59 -3.91 -10.82
CA PRO A 13 -8.18 -5.02 -11.56
C PRO A 13 -7.43 -5.28 -12.88
N GLY A 14 -7.41 -6.55 -13.30
CA GLY A 14 -6.84 -6.97 -14.57
C GLY A 14 -5.31 -7.12 -14.56
N THR A 15 -4.73 -7.27 -15.75
CA THR A 15 -3.29 -7.53 -15.95
C THR A 15 -2.55 -6.40 -16.66
N ALA A 16 -3.27 -5.40 -17.20
CA ALA A 16 -2.68 -4.21 -17.80
C ALA A 16 -1.89 -3.39 -16.77
N ASP A 17 -0.94 -2.59 -17.23
CA ASP A 17 -0.21 -1.66 -16.35
C ASP A 17 -1.16 -0.53 -15.91
N PRO A 18 -1.56 -0.47 -14.62
CA PRO A 18 -2.63 0.42 -14.21
C PRO A 18 -2.14 1.86 -14.09
N ASP A 19 -2.96 2.82 -14.52
CA ASP A 19 -2.85 4.24 -14.14
C ASP A 19 -3.85 4.63 -13.05
N GLN A 20 -4.76 3.73 -12.66
CA GLN A 20 -5.64 3.89 -11.52
C GLN A 20 -5.61 2.63 -10.64
N TYR A 21 -5.53 2.82 -9.34
CA TYR A 21 -5.47 1.70 -8.39
C TYR A 21 -5.87 2.14 -6.98
N LEU A 22 -6.31 1.17 -6.18
CA LEU A 22 -6.56 1.37 -4.76
C LEU A 22 -5.22 1.28 -4.00
N GLU A 23 -5.00 2.23 -3.10
CA GLU A 23 -3.94 2.19 -2.11
C GLU A 23 -4.55 2.12 -0.71
N LEU A 24 -4.01 1.23 0.11
CA LEU A 24 -4.39 1.10 1.50
C LEU A 24 -3.15 0.96 2.36
N GLU A 25 -3.08 1.79 3.40
CA GLU A 25 -2.01 1.80 4.37
C GLU A 25 -2.56 1.45 5.76
N ILE A 26 -1.85 0.63 6.54
CA ILE A 26 -2.15 0.34 7.95
C ILE A 26 -0.88 0.35 8.80
N ASN A 27 -0.95 0.97 9.98
CA ASN A 27 0.20 1.08 10.89
C ASN A 27 0.01 0.26 12.19
N PRO A 28 1.06 0.12 13.03
CA PRO A 28 0.97 -0.63 14.28
C PRO A 28 -0.10 -0.12 15.25
N ASN A 29 -0.55 1.13 15.13
CA ASN A 29 -1.60 1.71 15.97
C ASN A 29 -3.01 1.38 15.49
N ASN A 30 -3.16 0.46 14.52
CA ASN A 30 -4.41 0.17 13.83
C ASN A 30 -5.02 1.40 13.13
N ALA A 31 -4.21 2.42 12.83
CA ALA A 31 -4.66 3.53 11.99
C ALA A 31 -4.62 3.09 10.53
N ILE A 32 -5.64 3.50 9.77
CA ILE A 32 -5.81 3.17 8.36
C ILE A 32 -5.87 4.45 7.52
N TRP A 33 -5.29 4.38 6.33
CA TRP A 33 -5.51 5.35 5.26
C TRP A 33 -5.85 4.61 3.97
N VAL A 34 -6.78 5.15 3.19
CA VAL A 34 -7.27 4.53 1.96
C VAL A 34 -7.45 5.60 0.90
N GLY A 35 -6.95 5.35 -0.31
CA GLY A 35 -7.08 6.28 -1.42
C GLY A 35 -7.25 5.59 -2.76
N GLN A 36 -8.08 6.19 -3.61
CA GLN A 36 -8.08 5.91 -5.04
C GLN A 36 -6.99 6.75 -5.69
N ILE A 37 -5.99 6.08 -6.25
CA ILE A 37 -4.82 6.71 -6.83
C ILE A 37 -5.01 6.88 -8.32
N SER A 38 -4.73 8.08 -8.82
CA SER A 38 -4.52 8.35 -10.24
C SER A 38 -3.04 8.60 -10.48
N ASN A 39 -2.42 7.80 -11.35
CA ASN A 39 -1.02 7.85 -11.74
C ASN A 39 -0.89 7.72 -13.27
N PRO A 40 -1.26 8.77 -14.05
CA PRO A 40 -1.32 8.71 -15.51
C PRO A 40 0.03 8.34 -16.15
N SER A 41 1.12 8.80 -15.54
CA SER A 41 2.50 8.55 -16.01
C SER A 41 3.04 7.18 -15.62
N ARG A 42 2.32 6.41 -14.80
CA ARG A 42 2.73 5.09 -14.29
C ARG A 42 4.11 5.11 -13.60
N GLY A 43 4.44 6.23 -12.96
CA GLY A 43 5.68 6.43 -12.20
C GLY A 43 6.83 7.08 -12.97
N ASP A 44 6.63 7.51 -14.23
CA ASP A 44 7.67 8.16 -15.04
C ASP A 44 7.76 9.67 -14.79
N GLN A 45 6.65 10.29 -14.40
CA GLN A 45 6.53 11.75 -14.20
C GLN A 45 5.72 12.06 -12.95
N SER A 46 5.80 13.30 -12.47
CA SER A 46 4.90 13.83 -11.44
C SER A 46 3.43 13.86 -11.92
N GLY A 47 2.50 14.13 -11.01
CA GLY A 47 1.06 14.20 -11.32
C GLY A 47 0.25 13.05 -10.73
N ILE A 48 0.80 12.33 -9.76
CA ILE A 48 0.05 11.37 -8.97
C ILE A 48 -0.89 12.13 -8.04
N SER A 49 -2.16 11.73 -8.00
CA SER A 49 -3.15 12.24 -7.06
C SER A 49 -3.83 11.09 -6.32
N ALA A 50 -4.38 11.40 -5.15
CA ALA A 50 -5.14 10.48 -4.33
C ALA A 50 -6.47 11.13 -3.95
N GLU A 51 -7.57 10.42 -4.21
CA GLU A 51 -8.87 10.73 -3.64
C GLU A 51 -9.10 9.84 -2.43
N MET A 52 -9.27 10.44 -1.24
CA MET A 52 -9.44 9.65 -0.02
C MET A 52 -10.78 8.92 -0.02
N VAL A 53 -10.75 7.64 0.36
CA VAL A 53 -11.96 6.85 0.59
C VAL A 53 -12.40 7.03 2.03
N GLU A 54 -13.62 7.50 2.23
CA GLU A 54 -14.19 7.67 3.57
C GLU A 54 -14.25 6.32 4.31
N PRO A 55 -13.65 6.22 5.52
CA PRO A 55 -13.60 4.95 6.25
C PRO A 55 -14.99 4.34 6.50
N SER A 56 -15.99 5.19 6.79
CA SER A 56 -17.37 4.80 7.09
C SER A 56 -18.10 4.14 5.91
N SER A 57 -17.74 4.47 4.66
CA SER A 57 -18.34 3.89 3.46
C SER A 57 -17.53 2.72 2.89
N SER A 58 -16.27 2.58 3.31
CA SER A 58 -15.35 1.60 2.75
C SER A 58 -15.71 0.14 3.02
N LYS A 59 -16.37 -0.17 4.14
CA LYS A 59 -16.59 -1.54 4.64
C LYS A 59 -15.29 -2.36 4.80
N ILE A 60 -14.14 -1.69 4.89
CA ILE A 60 -12.86 -2.35 5.18
C ILE A 60 -12.89 -2.83 6.63
N ILE A 61 -12.45 -4.08 6.84
CA ILE A 61 -12.26 -4.63 8.18
C ILE A 61 -10.76 -4.74 8.40
N HIS A 62 -10.28 -4.17 9.50
CA HIS A 62 -8.88 -4.25 9.87
C HIS A 62 -8.69 -4.37 11.37
N SER A 63 -7.65 -5.10 11.77
CA SER A 63 -7.22 -5.21 13.16
C SER A 63 -5.71 -5.28 13.23
N VAL A 64 -5.14 -4.82 14.35
CA VAL A 64 -3.71 -4.92 14.63
C VAL A 64 -3.50 -5.38 16.06
N GLU A 65 -2.58 -6.32 16.22
CA GLU A 65 -2.10 -6.81 17.51
C GLU A 65 -0.62 -6.46 17.66
N LYS A 66 -0.28 -5.72 18.73
CA LYS A 66 1.11 -5.37 19.05
C LYS A 66 1.72 -6.39 19.99
N GLY A 67 2.89 -6.90 19.62
CA GLY A 67 3.80 -7.63 20.51
C GLY A 67 4.90 -6.70 21.05
N LYS A 68 5.86 -7.28 21.78
CA LYS A 68 6.97 -6.52 22.38
C LYS A 68 7.90 -5.87 21.36
N LYS A 69 8.13 -6.52 20.22
CA LYS A 69 9.03 -6.09 19.14
C LYS A 69 8.47 -6.45 17.75
N SER A 70 7.17 -6.61 17.67
CA SER A 70 6.47 -7.02 16.46
C SER A 70 5.05 -6.48 16.50
N TRP A 71 4.41 -6.49 15.36
CA TRP A 71 2.96 -6.38 15.28
C TRP A 71 2.50 -7.27 14.13
N SER A 72 1.25 -7.68 14.20
CA SER A 72 0.57 -8.37 13.12
C SER A 72 -0.77 -7.70 12.90
N GLY A 73 -1.35 -7.88 11.72
CA GLY A 73 -2.66 -7.34 11.43
C GLY A 73 -3.41 -8.18 10.43
N THR A 74 -4.74 -8.02 10.45
CA THR A 74 -5.63 -8.57 9.44
C THR A 74 -6.24 -7.43 8.64
N LEU A 75 -6.47 -7.68 7.35
CA LEU A 75 -7.07 -6.72 6.45
C LEU A 75 -8.01 -7.44 5.49
N SER A 76 -9.24 -6.95 5.40
CA SER A 76 -10.25 -7.39 4.42
C SER A 76 -10.70 -6.21 3.59
N ILE A 77 -10.48 -6.29 2.28
CA ILE A 77 -10.83 -5.26 1.30
C ILE A 77 -12.02 -5.75 0.48
N PRO A 78 -13.15 -5.03 0.46
CA PRO A 78 -14.25 -5.34 -0.44
C PRO A 78 -13.84 -5.16 -1.91
N TRP A 79 -14.16 -6.13 -2.76
CA TRP A 79 -13.83 -6.07 -4.19
C TRP A 79 -14.39 -4.81 -4.87
N THR A 80 -15.55 -4.34 -4.42
CA THR A 80 -16.21 -3.12 -4.92
C THR A 80 -15.40 -1.84 -4.73
N LEU A 81 -14.38 -1.83 -3.85
CA LEU A 81 -13.44 -0.72 -3.74
C LEU A 81 -12.32 -0.75 -4.78
N VAL A 82 -12.04 -1.92 -5.35
CA VAL A 82 -10.99 -2.12 -6.35
C VAL A 82 -11.57 -2.01 -7.76
N SER A 83 -12.76 -2.57 -7.97
CA SER A 83 -13.47 -2.58 -9.24
C SER A 83 -14.97 -2.81 -9.04
N ALA A 84 -15.80 -2.34 -9.98
CA ALA A 84 -17.26 -2.50 -9.89
C ALA A 84 -17.69 -3.97 -9.71
N GLU A 85 -16.98 -4.88 -10.37
CA GLU A 85 -17.15 -6.33 -10.24
C GLU A 85 -15.84 -7.00 -9.83
N LYS A 86 -15.94 -8.16 -9.18
CA LYS A 86 -14.77 -8.98 -8.83
C LYS A 86 -14.12 -9.50 -10.13
N ALA A 87 -12.85 -9.19 -10.33
CA ALA A 87 -12.03 -9.77 -11.38
C ALA A 87 -11.40 -11.10 -10.94
N THR A 88 -10.94 -11.89 -11.90
CA THR A 88 -10.17 -13.12 -11.65
C THR A 88 -8.67 -12.85 -11.57
N GLN A 89 -8.21 -11.71 -12.09
CA GLN A 89 -6.82 -11.30 -12.12
C GLN A 89 -6.67 -9.84 -11.67
N TYR A 90 -5.56 -9.57 -10.98
CA TYR A 90 -5.22 -8.27 -10.44
C TYR A 90 -3.72 -7.99 -10.59
N ARG A 91 -3.38 -6.71 -10.71
CA ARG A 91 -2.04 -6.20 -10.45
C ARG A 91 -1.96 -5.79 -8.99
N ILE A 92 -1.00 -6.33 -8.25
CA ILE A 92 -0.84 -6.03 -6.82
C ILE A 92 0.62 -5.82 -6.43
N ASN A 93 0.86 -5.02 -5.41
CA ASN A 93 2.10 -5.07 -4.64
C ASN A 93 1.84 -4.84 -3.16
N PHE A 94 2.74 -5.35 -2.34
CA PHE A 94 2.77 -5.13 -0.90
C PHE A 94 4.02 -4.37 -0.56
N TYR A 95 3.90 -3.35 0.29
CA TYR A 95 5.01 -2.54 0.76
C TYR A 95 5.09 -2.55 2.28
N ARG A 96 6.31 -2.32 2.78
CA ARG A 96 6.54 -2.16 4.21
C ARG A 96 7.60 -1.11 4.44
N ILE A 97 7.30 -0.18 5.34
CA ILE A 97 8.24 0.79 5.84
C ILE A 97 8.55 0.45 7.30
N VAL A 98 9.79 0.11 7.61
CA VAL A 98 10.20 -0.33 8.94
C VAL A 98 11.25 0.61 9.51
N SER A 99 11.03 1.14 10.71
CA SER A 99 12.06 1.88 11.42
C SER A 99 13.20 0.93 11.78
N THR A 100 14.44 1.28 11.44
CA THR A 100 15.62 0.46 11.77
C THR A 100 16.19 0.75 13.16
N GLN A 101 15.62 1.73 13.85
CA GLN A 101 16.03 2.14 15.20
C GLN A 101 14.83 2.58 16.05
N SER A 102 15.01 2.66 17.37
CA SER A 102 13.99 3.20 18.27
C SER A 102 13.85 4.70 18.09
N GLN A 103 12.61 5.19 18.10
CA GLN A 103 12.29 6.61 17.91
C GLN A 103 11.74 7.21 19.20
N THR A 104 12.33 8.32 19.63
CA THR A 104 11.93 9.06 20.83
C THR A 104 11.30 10.42 20.51
N GLN A 105 11.49 10.92 19.28
CA GLN A 105 10.92 12.18 18.82
C GLN A 105 9.48 11.97 18.32
N LYS A 106 8.57 12.85 18.76
CA LYS A 106 7.14 12.75 18.44
C LYS A 106 6.84 13.02 16.96
N ASP A 107 7.62 13.89 16.34
CA ASP A 107 7.53 14.33 14.94
C ASP A 107 8.51 13.59 14.03
N TRP A 108 9.10 12.50 14.52
CA TRP A 108 9.99 11.66 13.72
C TRP A 108 9.33 11.25 12.40
N LYS A 109 10.13 11.28 11.34
CA LYS A 109 9.73 10.84 10.00
C LYS A 109 10.74 9.84 9.47
N CYS A 110 10.18 8.82 8.87
CA CYS A 110 10.92 7.82 8.13
C CYS A 110 11.63 8.43 6.91
N ASN A 111 12.88 8.03 6.70
CA ASN A 111 13.70 8.37 5.54
C ASN A 111 14.71 7.24 5.26
N VAL A 112 15.50 7.40 4.19
CA VAL A 112 16.44 6.37 3.72
C VAL A 112 17.56 6.03 4.70
N ASP A 113 17.85 6.89 5.67
CA ASP A 113 18.92 6.69 6.64
C ASP A 113 18.43 5.97 7.91
N ASN A 114 17.12 6.02 8.21
CA ASN A 114 16.55 5.51 9.45
C ASN A 114 15.44 4.45 9.26
N CYS A 115 15.19 4.05 8.01
CA CYS A 115 14.19 3.05 7.69
C CYS A 115 14.62 2.11 6.56
N ALA A 116 14.01 0.93 6.58
CA ALA A 116 13.96 0.04 5.43
C ALA A 116 12.64 0.23 4.67
N PHE A 117 12.73 0.31 3.34
CA PHE A 117 11.61 0.37 2.41
C PHE A 117 11.58 -0.93 1.62
N LEU A 118 10.59 -1.78 1.90
CA LEU A 118 10.51 -3.15 1.42
C LEU A 118 9.30 -3.31 0.52
N CYS A 119 9.37 -4.29 -0.39
CA CYS A 119 8.29 -4.62 -1.30
C CYS A 119 8.25 -6.13 -1.56
N TRP A 120 7.07 -6.65 -1.93
CA TRP A 120 6.94 -8.02 -2.43
C TRP A 120 7.51 -8.14 -3.85
N ASN A 121 7.05 -7.30 -4.78
CA ASN A 121 7.60 -7.24 -6.13
C ASN A 121 8.50 -6.00 -6.31
N SER A 122 9.69 -6.20 -6.87
CA SER A 122 10.70 -5.16 -6.95
C SER A 122 10.29 -3.98 -7.82
N THR A 123 10.33 -2.78 -7.24
CA THR A 123 10.08 -1.50 -7.92
C THR A 123 11.21 -1.08 -8.85
N LEU A 124 12.39 -1.72 -8.75
CA LEU A 124 13.63 -1.32 -9.44
C LEU A 124 13.97 0.18 -9.28
N SER A 125 13.63 0.78 -8.14
CA SER A 125 13.80 2.22 -7.91
C SER A 125 15.23 2.63 -7.54
N GLY A 126 16.14 1.67 -7.38
CA GLY A 126 17.54 1.91 -7.03
C GLY A 126 17.69 2.45 -5.60
N LYS A 127 18.46 3.53 -5.43
CA LYS A 127 18.78 4.10 -4.11
C LYS A 127 17.66 4.95 -3.50
N LYS A 128 16.68 5.36 -4.30
CA LYS A 128 15.54 6.17 -3.84
C LYS A 128 14.30 5.27 -3.78
N PRO A 129 13.62 5.15 -2.63
CA PRO A 129 12.34 4.44 -2.57
C PRO A 129 11.32 5.07 -3.53
N ALA A 130 10.61 4.24 -4.29
CA ALA A 130 9.51 4.68 -5.14
C ALA A 130 8.46 3.57 -5.28
N PHE A 131 7.38 3.65 -4.50
CA PHE A 131 6.31 2.63 -4.46
C PHE A 131 5.28 2.81 -5.58
N HIS A 132 5.01 4.04 -6.02
CA HIS A 132 4.06 4.35 -7.10
C HIS A 132 4.63 4.03 -8.51
N ARG A 133 5.04 2.77 -8.72
CA ARG A 133 5.50 2.23 -10.02
C ARG A 133 4.59 1.08 -10.45
N PRO A 134 3.35 1.35 -10.90
CA PRO A 134 2.35 0.33 -11.20
C PRO A 134 2.76 -0.72 -12.25
N ARG A 135 3.67 -0.37 -13.18
CA ARG A 135 4.26 -1.37 -14.12
C ARG A 135 5.06 -2.47 -13.41
N ARG A 136 5.42 -2.25 -12.14
CA ARG A 136 6.16 -3.17 -11.28
C ARG A 136 5.26 -3.90 -10.31
N PHE A 137 3.94 -3.75 -10.37
CA PHE A 137 3.05 -4.61 -9.60
C PHE A 137 3.11 -6.03 -10.15
N GLY A 138 3.12 -7.01 -9.24
CA GLY A 138 3.02 -8.42 -9.58
C GLY A 138 1.61 -8.80 -10.01
N LEU A 139 1.42 -10.05 -10.40
CA LEU A 139 0.13 -10.61 -10.78
C LEU A 139 -0.44 -11.46 -9.65
N LEU A 140 -1.70 -11.23 -9.32
CA LEU A 140 -2.51 -12.06 -8.43
C LEU A 140 -3.64 -12.67 -9.25
N THR A 141 -3.76 -14.00 -9.21
CA THR A 141 -4.90 -14.73 -9.76
C THR A 141 -5.76 -15.23 -8.61
N ILE A 142 -7.04 -14.92 -8.64
CA ILE A 142 -8.02 -15.45 -7.70
C ILE A 142 -8.50 -16.78 -8.26
N ALA A 143 -8.13 -17.88 -7.62
CA ALA A 143 -8.64 -19.20 -7.99
C ALA A 143 -10.13 -19.29 -7.63
N ASP A 144 -10.92 -19.88 -8.53
CA ASP A 144 -12.26 -20.32 -8.20
C ASP A 144 -12.15 -21.46 -7.19
N LYS A 145 -12.96 -21.38 -6.13
CA LYS A 145 -13.07 -22.43 -5.11
C LYS A 145 -14.21 -23.37 -5.48
#